data_AF-A0A1B6JTT7-F1
#
_entry.id   AF-A0A1B6JTT7-F1
#
_cell.length_a   1.000
_cell.length_b   1.000
_cell.length_c   1.000
_cell.angle_alpha   90.00
_cell.angle_beta   90.00
_cell.angle_gamma   90.00
#
_symmetry.space_group_name_H-M   'P 1'
#
loop_
_entity.id
_entity.type
_entity.pdbx_description
1 polymer ?
#
loop_
_entity_poly.entity_id
_entity_poly.type
_entity_poly.pdbx_seq_one_letter_code
_entity_poly.pdbx_strand_id
1 'polypeptide(L)'
;EDAYNALMGVVAMEMNATCPIKKTRNKLKKNLADYSDERANELKENYLKSLRTYEMTGQQEDKDIMIHNKKRYDLRLREVRQETTNKHIRQANNKSKAIWEVINSEKTSKRGQKAKQQFQLTTAEGEINDPLEVAEKFNNYFYSIAEETLRTAGYTTPQTLPTPS
;
A
#
# COMPACT_ATOMS: atom_id res chain seq x y z
N GLU A 1 -5.20 50.95 6.11
CA GLU A 1 -5.59 49.72 5.37
C GLU A 1 -4.79 49.56 4.08
N ASP A 2 -4.50 50.64 3.36
CA ASP A 2 -3.75 50.62 2.08
C ASP A 2 -2.37 49.96 2.14
N ALA A 3 -1.56 50.25 3.16
CA ALA A 3 -0.22 49.65 3.30
C ALA A 3 -0.27 48.13 3.52
N TYR A 4 -1.29 47.64 4.23
CA TYR A 4 -1.50 46.21 4.46
C TYR A 4 -1.93 45.51 3.17
N ASN A 5 -2.84 46.12 2.41
CA ASN A 5 -3.29 45.59 1.12
C ASN A 5 -2.15 45.57 0.09
N ALA A 6 -1.29 46.60 0.09
CA ALA A 6 -0.11 46.65 -0.76
C ALA A 6 0.88 45.52 -0.43
N LEU A 7 1.17 45.29 0.85
CA LEU A 7 2.04 44.21 1.30
C LEU A 7 1.47 42.84 0.91
N MET A 8 0.18 42.60 1.16
CA MET A 8 -0.48 41.35 0.81
C MET A 8 -0.48 41.10 -0.70
N GLY A 9 -0.61 42.16 -1.51
CA GLY A 9 -0.50 42.08 -2.97
C GLY A 9 0.89 41.60 -3.43
N VAL A 10 1.95 42.16 -2.85
CA VAL A 10 3.34 41.76 -3.17
C VAL A 10 3.61 40.32 -2.76
N VAL A 11 3.21 39.94 -1.54
CA VAL A 11 3.40 38.56 -1.04
C VAL A 11 2.65 37.55 -1.92
N ALA A 12 1.40 37.83 -2.29
CA ALA A 12 0.63 36.95 -3.16
C ALA A 12 1.23 36.84 -4.58
N MET A 13 1.78 37.93 -5.11
CA MET A 13 2.46 37.94 -6.40
C MET A 13 3.72 37.07 -6.39
N GLU A 14 4.61 37.28 -5.42
CA GLU A 14 5.84 36.50 -5.28
C GLU A 14 5.54 35.02 -5.00
N MET A 15 4.58 34.72 -4.12
CA MET A 15 4.17 33.34 -3.87
C MET A 15 3.63 32.64 -5.11
N ASN A 16 2.85 33.32 -5.95
CA ASN A 16 2.37 32.74 -7.21
C ASN A 16 3.50 32.54 -8.24
N ALA A 17 4.52 33.42 -8.23
CA ALA A 17 5.69 33.29 -9.09
C ALA A 17 6.60 32.13 -8.67
N THR A 18 6.85 31.96 -7.36
CA THR A 18 7.70 30.89 -6.84
C THR A 18 6.99 29.54 -6.78
N CYS A 19 5.67 29.55 -6.55
CA CYS A 19 4.84 28.36 -6.37
C CYS A 19 3.69 28.32 -7.39
N PRO A 20 3.99 28.18 -8.70
CA PRO A 20 2.96 28.10 -9.72
C PRO A 20 2.02 26.92 -9.42
N ILE A 21 0.71 27.16 -9.48
CA ILE A 21 -0.31 26.14 -9.24
C ILE A 21 -0.16 25.02 -10.26
N LYS A 22 0.51 23.94 -9.87
CA LYS A 22 0.62 22.73 -10.67
C LYS A 22 -0.71 21.99 -10.59
N LYS A 23 -1.51 22.08 -11.65
CA LYS A 23 -2.68 21.23 -11.84
C LYS A 23 -2.18 19.80 -12.13
N THR A 24 -1.92 19.02 -11.10
CA THR A 24 -1.65 17.59 -11.28
C THR A 24 -2.92 16.92 -11.77
N ARG A 25 -2.89 16.36 -12.98
CA ARG A 25 -4.00 15.56 -13.48
C ARG A 25 -4.12 14.30 -12.63
N ASN A 26 -4.97 14.34 -11.62
CA ASN A 26 -5.42 13.13 -10.95
C ASN A 26 -6.12 12.30 -12.01
N LYS A 27 -5.41 11.31 -12.57
CA LYS A 27 -6.06 10.34 -13.45
C LYS A 27 -7.11 9.67 -12.58
N LEU A 28 -8.38 9.88 -12.90
CA LEU A 28 -9.47 9.14 -12.29
C LEU A 28 -9.12 7.67 -12.51
N LYS A 29 -8.85 6.95 -11.42
CA LYS A 29 -8.63 5.51 -11.51
C LYS A 29 -9.94 4.95 -12.06
N LYS A 30 -9.91 4.43 -13.29
CA LYS A 30 -11.02 3.62 -13.78
C LYS A 30 -11.04 2.40 -12.87
N ASN A 31 -11.94 2.40 -11.90
CA ASN A 31 -12.23 1.19 -11.15
C ASN A 31 -12.68 0.18 -12.21
N LEU A 32 -12.00 -0.96 -12.25
CA LEU A 32 -12.16 -1.96 -13.31
C LEU A 32 -13.57 -2.55 -13.35
N ALA A 33 -14.39 -2.27 -12.36
CA ALA A 33 -15.65 -2.94 -12.17
C ALA A 33 -16.76 -1.94 -11.83
N ASP A 34 -17.65 -1.77 -12.80
CA ASP A 34 -19.03 -1.47 -12.52
C ASP A 34 -19.66 -2.75 -11.94
N TYR A 35 -19.76 -2.82 -10.61
CA TYR A 35 -20.26 -3.99 -9.88
C TYR A 35 -21.80 -3.99 -9.76
N SER A 36 -22.51 -3.33 -10.68
CA SER A 36 -23.97 -3.28 -10.68
C SER A 36 -24.57 -4.58 -11.20
N ASP A 37 -24.37 -5.69 -10.47
CA ASP A 37 -25.06 -6.96 -10.72
C ASP A 37 -26.42 -6.91 -10.00
N GLU A 38 -27.50 -6.91 -10.77
CA GLU A 38 -28.89 -6.85 -10.27
C GLU A 38 -29.17 -7.95 -9.25
N ARG A 39 -28.71 -9.18 -9.55
CA ARG A 39 -28.85 -10.33 -8.65
C ARG A 39 -28.09 -10.15 -7.33
N ALA A 40 -26.90 -9.56 -7.35
CA ALA A 40 -26.17 -9.24 -6.13
C ALA A 40 -26.91 -8.18 -5.29
N ASN A 41 -27.56 -7.21 -5.93
CA ASN A 41 -28.39 -6.21 -5.24
C ASN A 41 -29.62 -6.84 -4.60
N GLU A 42 -30.32 -7.75 -5.29
CA GLU A 42 -31.43 -8.50 -4.71
C GLU A 42 -31.01 -9.31 -3.47
N LEU A 43 -29.86 -10.02 -3.57
CA LEU A 43 -29.31 -10.78 -2.45
C LEU A 43 -28.92 -9.88 -1.27
N LYS A 44 -28.39 -8.69 -1.56
CA LYS A 44 -28.10 -7.68 -0.54
C LYS A 44 -29.38 -7.24 0.17
N GLU A 45 -30.44 -6.92 -0.58
CA GLU A 45 -31.72 -6.51 0.01
C GLU A 45 -32.32 -7.62 0.88
N ASN A 46 -32.24 -8.88 0.45
CA ASN A 46 -32.68 -10.02 1.24
C ASN A 46 -31.88 -10.20 2.53
N TYR A 47 -30.55 -10.06 2.46
CA TYR A 47 -29.69 -10.07 3.64
C TYR A 47 -30.07 -8.95 4.62
N LEU A 48 -30.22 -7.71 4.13
CA LEU A 48 -30.58 -6.56 4.95
C LEU A 48 -31.95 -6.71 5.60
N LYS A 49 -32.93 -7.29 4.90
CA LYS A 49 -34.24 -7.63 5.48
C LYS A 49 -34.09 -8.62 6.63
N SER A 50 -33.39 -9.74 6.41
CA SER A 50 -33.17 -10.74 7.47
C SER A 50 -32.35 -10.22 8.65
N LEU A 51 -31.39 -9.30 8.40
CA LEU A 51 -30.63 -8.64 9.45
C LEU A 51 -31.55 -7.80 10.33
N ARG A 52 -32.40 -6.96 9.73
CA ARG A 52 -33.37 -6.16 10.49
C ARG A 52 -34.35 -7.01 11.29
N THR A 53 -34.83 -8.12 10.70
CA THR A 53 -35.70 -9.06 11.42
C THR A 53 -34.98 -9.62 12.65
N TYR A 54 -33.75 -10.12 12.48
CA TYR A 54 -32.96 -10.64 13.60
C TYR A 54 -32.66 -9.59 14.67
N GLU A 55 -32.35 -8.35 14.27
CA GLU A 55 -32.13 -7.23 15.20
C GLU A 55 -33.40 -6.89 16.02
N MET A 56 -34.59 -7.06 15.43
CA MET A 56 -35.86 -6.84 16.12
C MET A 56 -36.29 -8.02 17.00
N THR A 57 -36.08 -9.26 16.55
CA THR A 57 -36.59 -10.47 17.23
C THR A 57 -35.60 -11.08 18.20
N GLY A 58 -34.30 -11.00 17.91
CA GLY A 58 -33.22 -11.66 18.65
C GLY A 58 -33.24 -13.20 18.58
N GLN A 59 -34.10 -13.79 17.74
CA GLN A 59 -34.31 -15.24 17.71
C GLN A 59 -33.20 -15.98 16.93
N GLN A 60 -32.94 -17.22 17.34
CA GLN A 60 -31.90 -18.05 16.71
C GLN A 60 -32.26 -18.46 15.28
N GLU A 61 -33.54 -18.69 14.99
CA GLU A 61 -34.02 -19.03 13.64
C GLU A 61 -33.75 -17.88 12.65
N ASP A 62 -34.06 -16.65 13.04
CA ASP A 62 -33.79 -15.45 12.25
C ASP A 62 -32.29 -15.22 12.03
N LYS A 63 -31.46 -15.57 13.04
CA LYS A 63 -30.00 -15.53 12.91
C LYS A 63 -29.50 -16.48 11.84
N ASP A 64 -30.02 -17.70 11.79
CA ASP A 64 -29.60 -18.71 10.82
C ASP A 64 -30.01 -18.30 9.40
N ILE A 65 -31.21 -17.73 9.24
CA ILE A 65 -31.68 -17.15 7.97
C ILE A 65 -30.78 -15.99 7.52
N MET A 66 -30.43 -15.09 8.45
CA MET A 66 -29.53 -13.97 8.17
C MET A 66 -28.15 -14.46 7.73
N ILE A 67 -27.55 -15.42 8.45
CA ILE A 67 -26.24 -15.99 8.11
C ILE A 67 -26.28 -16.63 6.72
N HIS A 68 -27.33 -17.39 6.43
CA HIS A 68 -27.53 -18.02 5.13
C HIS A 68 -27.62 -16.99 4.00
N ASN A 69 -28.42 -15.94 4.17
CA ASN A 69 -28.58 -14.88 3.18
C ASN A 69 -27.28 -14.08 2.98
N LYS A 70 -26.56 -13.78 4.07
CA LYS A 70 -25.24 -13.15 4.00
C LYS A 70 -24.26 -14.00 3.18
N LYS A 71 -24.21 -15.30 3.45
CA LYS A 71 -23.33 -16.24 2.75
C LYS A 71 -23.64 -16.28 1.25
N ARG A 72 -24.93 -16.28 0.87
CA ARG A 72 -25.35 -16.21 -0.54
C ARG A 72 -24.90 -14.93 -1.22
N TYR A 73 -25.06 -13.78 -0.55
CA TYR A 73 -24.58 -12.50 -1.06
C TYR A 73 -23.06 -12.47 -1.26
N ASP A 74 -22.31 -12.88 -0.23
CA ASP A 74 -20.83 -12.91 -0.28
C ASP A 74 -20.31 -13.84 -1.39
N LEU A 75 -20.97 -14.99 -1.60
CA LEU A 75 -20.64 -15.91 -2.68
C LEU A 75 -20.89 -15.26 -4.05
N ARG A 76 -22.03 -14.61 -4.26
CA ARG A 76 -22.34 -13.95 -5.53
C ARG A 76 -21.35 -12.82 -5.83
N LEU A 77 -20.95 -12.01 -4.83
CA LEU A 77 -19.92 -10.99 -5.02
C LEU A 77 -18.58 -11.59 -5.47
N ARG A 78 -18.22 -12.77 -4.97
CA ARG A 78 -17.00 -13.47 -5.39
C ARG A 78 -17.10 -13.91 -6.84
N GLU A 79 -18.24 -14.48 -7.24
CA GLU A 79 -18.49 -14.89 -8.64
C GLU A 79 -18.43 -13.70 -9.59
N VAL A 80 -19.14 -12.61 -9.29
CA VAL A 80 -19.15 -11.39 -10.13
C VAL A 80 -17.73 -10.84 -10.31
N ARG A 81 -16.91 -10.83 -9.24
CA ARG A 81 -15.50 -10.43 -9.33
C ARG A 81 -14.70 -11.35 -10.26
N GLN A 82 -14.86 -12.66 -10.13
CA GLN A 82 -14.18 -13.63 -10.99
C GLN A 82 -14.61 -13.49 -12.45
N GLU A 83 -15.92 -13.39 -12.72
CA GLU A 83 -16.49 -13.17 -14.06
C GLU A 83 -15.95 -11.88 -14.69
N THR A 84 -15.93 -10.78 -13.94
CA THR A 84 -15.41 -9.49 -14.40
C THR A 84 -13.92 -9.56 -14.72
N THR A 85 -13.13 -10.15 -13.83
CA THR A 85 -11.69 -10.36 -14.04
C THR A 85 -11.43 -11.23 -15.27
N ASN A 86 -12.16 -12.34 -15.42
CA ASN A 86 -12.04 -13.24 -16.57
C ASN A 86 -12.41 -12.52 -17.88
N LYS A 87 -13.49 -11.74 -17.88
CA LYS A 87 -13.91 -10.94 -19.03
C LYS A 87 -12.83 -9.91 -19.40
N HIS A 88 -12.27 -9.22 -18.41
CA HIS A 88 -11.18 -8.26 -18.63
C HIS A 88 -9.95 -8.91 -19.27
N ILE A 89 -9.49 -10.05 -18.74
CA ILE A 89 -8.33 -10.77 -19.29
C ILE A 89 -8.62 -11.28 -20.71
N ARG A 90 -9.82 -11.81 -20.96
CA ARG A 90 -10.22 -12.33 -22.29
C ARG A 90 -10.31 -11.23 -23.35
N GLN A 91 -10.81 -10.05 -22.98
CA GLN A 91 -11.02 -8.92 -23.90
C GLN A 91 -9.76 -8.05 -24.07
N ALA A 92 -8.72 -8.24 -23.26
CA ALA A 92 -7.51 -7.44 -23.34
C ALA A 92 -6.66 -7.79 -24.57
N ASN A 93 -6.23 -6.75 -25.30
CA ASN A 93 -5.26 -6.88 -26.40
C ASN A 93 -3.93 -7.49 -25.94
N ASN A 94 -3.53 -7.25 -24.69
CA ASN A 94 -2.35 -7.85 -24.07
C ASN A 94 -2.76 -8.61 -22.79
N LYS A 95 -2.93 -9.92 -22.91
CA LYS A 95 -3.40 -10.80 -21.82
C LYS A 95 -2.42 -10.85 -20.65
N SER A 96 -1.12 -10.96 -20.92
CA SER A 96 -0.08 -10.98 -19.89
C SER A 96 -0.09 -9.71 -19.06
N LYS A 97 -0.22 -8.56 -19.71
CA LYS A 97 -0.35 -7.26 -19.03
C LYS A 97 -1.62 -7.17 -18.19
N ALA A 98 -2.77 -7.60 -18.73
CA ALA A 98 -4.04 -7.61 -17.99
C ALA A 98 -3.99 -8.51 -16.74
N ILE A 99 -3.37 -9.70 -16.85
CA ILE A 99 -3.14 -10.58 -15.69
C ILE A 99 -2.27 -9.87 -14.64
N TRP A 100 -1.17 -9.24 -15.06
CA TRP A 100 -0.30 -8.49 -14.15
C TRP A 100 -1.01 -7.30 -13.49
N GLU A 101 -1.90 -6.60 -14.22
CA GLU A 101 -2.72 -5.53 -13.68
C GLU A 101 -3.67 -6.05 -12.57
N VAL A 102 -4.31 -7.19 -12.80
CA VAL A 102 -5.16 -7.86 -11.79
C VAL A 102 -4.34 -8.22 -10.55
N ILE A 103 -3.21 -8.90 -10.70
CA ILE A 103 -2.31 -9.28 -9.59
C ILE A 103 -1.85 -8.05 -8.81
N ASN A 104 -1.45 -6.99 -9.50
CA ASN A 104 -0.99 -5.76 -8.87
C ASN A 104 -2.13 -5.05 -8.13
N SER A 105 -3.35 -5.07 -8.67
CA SER A 105 -4.52 -4.48 -8.01
C SER A 105 -4.86 -5.19 -6.68
N GLU A 106 -4.74 -6.52 -6.64
CA GLU A 106 -4.95 -7.31 -5.41
C GLU A 106 -3.84 -7.09 -4.38
N LYS A 107 -2.59 -6.97 -4.82
CA LYS A 107 -1.44 -6.71 -3.95
C LYS A 107 -1.45 -5.30 -3.36
N THR A 108 -1.84 -4.30 -4.15
CA THR A 108 -1.80 -2.88 -3.73
C THR A 108 -2.94 -2.52 -2.77
N SER A 109 -4.11 -3.16 -2.90
CA SER A 109 -5.21 -3.03 -1.92
C SER A 109 -4.76 -3.36 -0.49
N LYS A 110 -3.83 -4.32 -0.33
CA LYS A 110 -3.25 -4.69 0.97
C LYS A 110 -2.06 -3.81 1.40
N ARG A 111 -1.47 -3.00 0.50
CA ARG A 111 -0.33 -2.11 0.82
C ARG A 111 -0.74 -0.83 1.53
N GLY A 112 -1.96 -0.34 1.34
CA GLY A 112 -2.46 0.85 2.06
C GLY A 112 -2.52 0.66 3.59
N GLN A 113 -2.51 -0.59 4.06
CA GLN A 113 -2.48 -0.97 5.48
C GLN A 113 -1.12 -1.50 5.95
N LYS A 114 -0.13 -1.70 5.07
CA LYS A 114 1.21 -2.01 5.53
C LYS A 114 1.78 -0.74 6.14
N ALA A 115 1.79 -0.68 7.47
CA ALA A 115 2.65 0.21 8.23
C ALA A 115 4.00 0.27 7.52
N LYS A 116 4.51 1.50 7.31
CA LYS A 116 5.84 1.74 6.72
C LYS A 116 6.77 0.66 7.27
N GLN A 117 7.27 -0.22 6.41
CA GLN A 117 8.12 -1.32 6.85
C GLN A 117 9.28 -0.67 7.60
N GLN A 118 9.29 -0.79 8.93
CA GLN A 118 10.42 -0.38 9.73
C GLN A 118 11.57 -1.29 9.31
N PHE A 119 12.70 -0.69 8.97
CA PHE A 119 13.91 -1.45 8.69
C PHE A 119 14.30 -2.15 10.00
N GLN A 120 14.33 -3.48 9.99
CA GLN A 120 14.77 -4.28 11.13
C GLN A 120 15.89 -5.19 10.65
N LEU A 121 17.07 -5.09 11.28
CA LEU A 121 18.18 -6.00 11.08
C LEU A 121 18.33 -6.87 12.34
N THR A 122 18.03 -8.15 12.22
CA THR A 122 18.25 -9.12 13.30
C THR A 122 19.70 -9.61 13.23
N THR A 123 20.50 -9.23 14.21
CA THR A 123 21.87 -9.74 14.41
C THR A 123 21.91 -10.70 15.60
N ALA A 124 23.00 -11.45 15.78
CA ALA A 124 23.17 -12.35 16.92
C ALA A 124 23.10 -11.62 18.29
N GLU A 125 23.34 -10.31 18.29
CA GLU A 125 23.35 -9.43 19.48
C GLU A 125 22.00 -8.73 19.71
N GLY A 126 21.04 -8.84 18.78
CA GLY A 126 19.71 -8.24 18.90
C GLY A 126 19.14 -7.65 17.61
N GLU A 127 17.94 -7.08 17.71
CA GLU A 127 17.23 -6.40 16.62
C GLU A 127 17.59 -4.91 16.58
N ILE A 128 18.19 -4.48 15.47
CA ILE A 128 18.57 -3.08 15.21
C ILE A 128 17.52 -2.45 14.30
N ASN A 129 16.98 -1.31 14.73
CA ASN A 129 15.91 -0.59 14.02
C ASN A 129 16.34 0.82 13.55
N ASP A 130 17.52 1.30 13.94
CA ASP A 130 18.07 2.57 13.49
C ASP A 130 18.84 2.40 12.17
N PRO A 131 18.45 3.10 11.08
CA PRO A 131 19.16 3.05 9.80
C PRO A 131 20.66 3.37 9.87
N LEU A 132 21.08 4.24 10.82
CA LEU A 132 22.49 4.58 11.01
C LEU A 132 23.29 3.41 11.59
N GLU A 133 22.80 2.80 12.67
CA GLU A 133 23.43 1.62 13.28
C GLU A 133 23.49 0.43 12.31
N VAL A 134 22.46 0.24 11.49
CA VAL A 134 22.46 -0.76 10.42
C VAL A 134 23.60 -0.50 9.42
N ALA A 135 23.75 0.74 8.96
CA ALA A 135 24.81 1.11 8.03
C ALA A 135 26.20 0.91 8.63
N GLU A 136 26.40 1.27 9.90
CA GLU A 136 27.65 1.05 10.62
C GLU A 136 27.99 -0.44 10.77
N LYS A 137 27.02 -1.29 11.14
CA LYS A 137 27.23 -2.74 11.21
C LYS A 137 27.65 -3.33 9.87
N PHE A 138 27.03 -2.89 8.77
CA PHE A 138 27.46 -3.30 7.43
C PHE A 138 28.89 -2.84 7.11
N ASN A 139 29.20 -1.57 7.35
CA ASN A 139 30.53 -1.02 7.10
C ASN A 139 31.62 -1.77 7.87
N ASN A 140 31.37 -2.04 9.15
CA ASN A 140 32.29 -2.79 10.01
C ASN A 140 32.49 -4.23 9.54
N TYR A 141 31.40 -4.89 9.12
CA TYR A 141 31.47 -6.26 8.60
C TYR A 141 32.28 -6.34 7.29
N PHE A 142 32.06 -5.42 6.37
CA PHE A 142 32.83 -5.40 5.12
C PHE A 142 34.29 -5.02 5.35
N TYR A 143 34.55 -4.09 6.28
CA TYR A 143 35.92 -3.75 6.67
C TYR A 143 36.65 -4.96 7.28
N SER A 144 36.03 -5.67 8.23
CA SER A 144 36.67 -6.81 8.89
C SER A 144 36.94 -7.96 7.92
N ILE A 145 36.03 -8.25 6.99
CA ILE A 145 36.25 -9.26 5.95
C ILE A 145 37.39 -8.85 5.03
N ALA A 146 37.44 -7.58 4.62
CA ALA A 146 38.53 -7.09 3.77
C ALA A 146 39.88 -7.22 4.48
N GLU A 147 39.96 -6.85 5.76
CA GLU A 147 41.16 -6.98 6.59
C GLU A 147 41.58 -8.45 6.77
N GLU A 148 40.62 -9.35 7.05
CA GLU A 148 40.88 -10.78 7.18
C GLU A 148 41.36 -11.39 5.86
N THR A 149 40.80 -10.97 4.73
CA THR A 149 41.19 -11.42 3.40
C THR A 149 42.62 -10.97 3.07
N LEU A 150 42.97 -9.71 3.37
CA LEU A 150 44.32 -9.18 3.15
C LEU A 150 45.37 -9.87 4.02
N ARG A 151 45.03 -10.15 5.28
CA ARG A 151 45.88 -10.91 6.21
C ARG A 151 46.12 -12.35 5.72
N THR A 152 45.07 -13.00 5.23
CA THR A 152 45.15 -14.36 4.68
C THR A 152 46.00 -14.39 3.39
N ALA A 153 45.94 -13.32 2.59
CA ALA A 153 46.74 -13.17 1.37
C ALA A 153 48.20 -12.71 1.63
N GLY A 154 48.62 -12.55 2.89
CA GLY A 154 50.01 -12.29 3.27
C GLY A 154 50.45 -10.81 3.20
N TYR A 155 49.52 -9.86 3.10
CA TYR A 155 49.85 -8.43 3.12
C TYR A 155 49.79 -7.87 4.56
N THR A 156 50.94 -7.46 5.11
CA THR A 156 51.02 -6.73 6.39
C THR A 156 50.80 -5.24 6.17
N THR A 157 49.73 -4.67 6.75
CA THR A 157 49.38 -3.25 6.65
C THR A 157 50.40 -2.35 7.37
N PRO A 158 50.90 -1.26 6.75
CA PRO A 158 51.48 -0.15 7.50
C PRO A 158 50.37 0.66 8.19
N GLN A 159 50.60 1.07 9.44
CA GLN A 159 49.68 1.91 10.21
C GLN A 159 49.51 3.32 9.61
N THR A 160 48.27 3.81 9.61
CA THR A 160 47.76 5.03 10.30
C THR A 160 46.66 5.73 9.48
N LEU A 161 45.49 5.92 10.12
CA LEU A 161 44.50 6.92 9.73
C LEU A 161 44.84 8.24 10.45
N PRO A 162 44.75 9.41 9.79
CA PRO A 162 44.92 10.69 10.45
C PRO A 162 43.71 11.01 11.33
N THR A 163 43.98 11.48 12.55
CA THR A 163 42.99 12.06 13.46
C THR A 163 42.37 13.33 12.86
N PRO A 164 41.04 13.53 12.95
CA PRO A 164 40.41 14.75 12.47
C PRO A 164 40.72 15.93 13.42
N SER A 165 41.06 17.08 12.83
CA SER A 165 41.02 18.41 13.46
C SER A 165 39.71 19.11 13.12
#